data_AF-A0A2T7F019-F1
#
_entry.id   AF-A0A2T7F019-F1
#
_cell.length_a   1.000
_cell.length_b   1.000
_cell.length_c   1.000
_cell.angle_alpha   90.00
_cell.angle_beta   90.00
_cell.angle_gamma   90.00
#
_symmetry.space_group_name_H-M   'P 1'
#
loop_
_entity.id
_entity.type
_entity.pdbx_description
1 polymer ?
#
loop_
_entity_poly.entity_id
_entity_poly.type
_entity_poly.pdbx_seq_one_letter_code
_entity_poly.pdbx_strand_id
1 'polypeptide(L)'
;MADKERQSRLAWHLSSCFQEDSGRPPLPDCGDRSAMLDCRRRLSESEDKVFLEFFLEINTLCHQLQAEAFKHSTERLVNDLSRTSKSAHEKLETIEERSDHLLQESENIRGSLLSVAAQTEHLATASTAVGAQIDQVLDHSRTISEHSKEIAAAQAELRAGQAAMRDTVDAGMARVEESYKTLGDGMDRLRDDAAGVERGIRAVGDAMSSRMDGLQRTADDIGSVAGRSLENQMQLLDGQAKAMRELNELHGFQARALEESRETIQKLAHFGQQQQEELLARQEEIRSAHDHLIQNSHSILEAQEEFRAKQANIFAALDKLYGLHNAILVESRFIKAFFFYCCITFLIYMLTSAKQTFDIRGQLYFGLCITIMLEIGVIKLGADDFNTQFWVLSKVLLVRSVFLAAAAFQILRSIFTYKDYDVLNHHLLQTLVEKVWTIEGNACGGGKAYNPYSSENDGSLSRYSWIFDELEDEVDSRIDPDFMPPKNGVLLEQIGENSITTSDSRRYNLRPRIRLC
;
A
#
# COMPACT_ATOMS: atom_id res chain seq x y z
N MET A 1 22.60 -56.21 -20.78
CA MET A 1 22.44 -56.82 -22.11
C MET A 1 21.82 -55.83 -23.10
N ALA A 2 20.62 -55.30 -22.84
CA ALA A 2 19.94 -54.33 -23.72
C ALA A 2 20.81 -53.16 -24.22
N ASP A 3 21.72 -52.65 -23.38
CA ASP A 3 22.61 -51.55 -23.74
C ASP A 3 23.61 -51.91 -24.87
N LYS A 4 24.23 -53.09 -24.80
CA LYS A 4 25.09 -53.63 -25.87
C LYS A 4 24.32 -53.95 -27.15
N GLU A 5 23.03 -54.26 -27.03
CA GLU A 5 22.17 -54.48 -28.20
C GLU A 5 21.84 -53.16 -28.90
N ARG A 6 21.50 -52.10 -28.16
CA ARG A 6 21.36 -50.74 -28.71
C ARG A 6 22.66 -50.23 -29.33
N GLN A 7 23.78 -50.46 -28.65
CA GLN A 7 25.12 -50.15 -29.15
C GLN A 7 25.39 -50.82 -30.51
N SER A 8 25.08 -52.12 -30.64
CA SER A 8 25.26 -52.86 -31.90
C SER A 8 24.26 -52.46 -32.99
N ARG A 9 23.03 -52.08 -32.67
CA ARG A 9 22.08 -51.52 -33.64
C ARG A 9 22.53 -50.15 -34.16
N LEU A 10 22.99 -49.25 -33.29
CA LEU A 10 23.49 -47.94 -33.72
C LEU A 10 24.75 -48.08 -34.59
N ALA A 11 25.68 -48.98 -34.22
CA ALA A 11 26.83 -49.32 -35.05
C ALA A 11 26.42 -49.91 -36.42
N TRP A 12 25.36 -50.73 -36.47
CA TRP A 12 24.81 -51.26 -37.73
C TRP A 12 24.29 -50.15 -38.64
N HIS A 13 23.49 -49.23 -38.12
CA HIS A 13 22.96 -48.11 -38.91
C HIS A 13 24.08 -47.21 -39.42
N LEU A 14 25.05 -46.82 -38.58
CA LEU A 14 26.19 -46.01 -39.00
C LEU A 14 27.05 -46.73 -40.05
N SER A 15 27.29 -48.04 -39.89
CA SER A 15 28.02 -48.85 -40.88
C SER A 15 27.27 -48.94 -42.21
N SER A 16 25.93 -49.03 -42.18
CA SER A 16 25.10 -49.06 -43.38
C SER A 16 25.13 -47.72 -44.11
N CYS A 17 24.98 -46.60 -43.38
CA CYS A 17 25.12 -45.26 -43.95
C CYS A 17 26.51 -45.04 -44.55
N PHE A 18 27.57 -45.48 -43.86
CA PHE A 18 28.94 -45.38 -44.38
C PHE A 18 29.18 -46.22 -45.64
N GLN A 19 28.58 -47.41 -45.75
CA GLN A 19 28.64 -48.19 -47.00
C GLN A 19 27.93 -47.47 -48.15
N GLU A 20 26.74 -46.91 -47.91
CA GLU A 20 25.96 -46.17 -48.90
C GLU A 20 26.70 -44.91 -49.38
N ASP A 21 27.28 -44.13 -48.45
CA ASP A 21 28.11 -42.95 -48.75
C ASP A 21 29.40 -43.32 -49.50
N SER A 22 29.93 -44.53 -49.26
CA SER A 22 31.06 -45.12 -49.99
C SER A 22 30.68 -45.72 -51.36
N GLY A 23 29.42 -45.58 -51.80
CA GLY A 23 28.92 -46.14 -53.07
C GLY A 23 28.80 -47.67 -53.09
N ARG A 24 28.78 -48.32 -51.93
CA ARG A 24 28.54 -49.77 -51.77
C ARG A 24 27.06 -50.02 -51.47
N PRO A 25 26.53 -51.24 -51.73
CA PRO A 25 25.19 -51.59 -51.29
C PRO A 25 25.07 -51.44 -49.76
N PRO A 26 23.93 -50.96 -49.24
CA PRO A 26 23.69 -50.88 -47.80
C PRO A 26 23.64 -52.27 -47.16
N LEU A 27 23.78 -52.30 -45.83
CA LEU A 27 23.74 -53.55 -45.08
C LEU A 27 22.35 -54.22 -45.18
N PRO A 28 22.29 -55.57 -45.17
CA PRO A 28 21.01 -56.27 -45.21
C PRO A 28 20.14 -55.89 -44.00
N ASP A 29 18.84 -55.68 -44.24
CA ASP A 29 17.92 -55.19 -43.21
C ASP A 29 17.84 -56.17 -42.02
N CYS A 30 17.93 -55.59 -40.81
CA CYS A 30 17.97 -56.31 -39.54
C CYS A 30 16.93 -55.70 -38.60
N GLY A 31 15.72 -56.26 -38.61
CA GLY A 31 14.58 -55.71 -37.88
C GLY A 31 14.80 -55.59 -36.36
N ASP A 32 14.04 -54.68 -35.74
CA ASP A 32 14.10 -54.34 -34.30
C ASP A 32 13.90 -55.52 -33.34
N ARG A 33 13.35 -56.65 -33.83
CA ARG A 33 13.06 -57.85 -33.04
C ARG A 33 14.03 -59.00 -33.25
N SER A 34 14.88 -58.97 -34.28
CA SER A 34 15.90 -60.01 -34.51
C SER A 34 17.17 -59.73 -33.71
N ALA A 35 17.76 -60.76 -33.11
CA ALA A 35 19.00 -60.61 -32.36
C ALA A 35 20.16 -60.22 -33.30
N MET A 36 20.90 -59.16 -32.95
CA MET A 36 22.00 -58.63 -33.77
C MET A 36 23.09 -59.66 -34.10
N LEU A 37 23.25 -60.70 -33.27
CA LEU A 37 24.17 -61.82 -33.53
C LEU A 37 23.81 -62.64 -34.77
N ASP A 38 22.53 -62.80 -35.08
CA ASP A 38 22.07 -63.56 -36.25
C ASP A 38 22.07 -62.72 -37.53
N CYS A 39 21.96 -61.40 -37.42
CA CYS A 39 22.25 -60.47 -38.51
C CYS A 39 23.77 -60.42 -38.77
N ARG A 40 24.60 -60.42 -37.71
CA ARG A 40 26.07 -60.39 -37.82
C ARG A 40 26.62 -61.55 -38.67
N ARG A 41 26.03 -62.75 -38.54
CA ARG A 41 26.41 -63.95 -39.31
C ARG A 41 26.15 -63.88 -40.82
N ARG A 42 25.43 -62.86 -41.31
CA ARG A 42 25.08 -62.71 -42.74
C ARG A 42 25.98 -61.75 -43.50
N LEU A 43 26.90 -61.05 -42.82
CA LEU A 43 27.86 -60.13 -43.44
C LEU A 43 28.99 -60.89 -44.14
N SER A 44 29.55 -60.26 -45.17
CA SER A 44 30.85 -60.64 -45.71
C SER A 44 32.00 -60.15 -44.82
N GLU A 45 33.19 -60.74 -44.99
CA GLU A 45 34.37 -60.43 -44.16
C GLU A 45 34.82 -58.95 -44.23
N SER A 46 34.56 -58.28 -45.36
CA SER A 46 34.83 -56.83 -45.49
C SER A 46 33.86 -55.98 -44.70
N GLU A 47 32.59 -56.39 -44.61
CA GLU A 47 31.55 -55.61 -43.95
C GLU A 47 31.56 -55.84 -42.43
N ASP A 48 31.91 -57.06 -41.97
CA ASP A 48 32.10 -57.34 -40.54
C ASP A 48 33.26 -56.53 -39.94
N LYS A 49 34.31 -56.23 -40.72
CA LYS A 49 35.42 -55.36 -40.31
C LYS A 49 34.96 -53.92 -40.10
N VAL A 50 34.23 -53.35 -41.07
CA VAL A 50 33.64 -52.00 -40.96
C VAL A 50 32.67 -51.93 -39.77
N PHE A 51 31.80 -52.93 -39.61
CA PHE A 51 30.89 -53.01 -38.47
C PHE A 51 31.63 -53.08 -37.13
N LEU A 52 32.72 -53.85 -37.05
CA LEU A 52 33.51 -53.97 -35.82
C LEU A 52 34.22 -52.67 -35.45
N GLU A 53 34.76 -51.94 -36.43
CA GLU A 53 35.41 -50.64 -36.26
C GLU A 53 34.42 -49.62 -35.69
N PHE A 54 33.26 -49.43 -36.34
CA PHE A 54 32.19 -48.59 -35.80
C PHE A 54 31.69 -49.08 -34.44
N PHE A 55 31.57 -50.39 -34.19
CA PHE A 55 31.12 -50.92 -32.90
C PHE A 55 32.09 -50.65 -31.74
N LEU A 56 33.38 -50.51 -32.01
CA LEU A 56 34.38 -50.13 -31.01
C LEU A 56 34.33 -48.63 -30.70
N GLU A 57 34.19 -47.77 -31.72
CA GLU A 57 34.17 -46.31 -31.56
C GLU A 57 32.78 -45.71 -31.24
N ILE A 58 31.71 -46.50 -31.35
CA ILE A 58 30.32 -46.05 -31.15
C ILE A 58 30.07 -45.25 -29.86
N ASN A 59 30.80 -45.54 -28.78
CA ASN A 59 30.63 -44.85 -27.50
C ASN A 59 31.22 -43.43 -27.54
N THR A 60 32.36 -43.22 -28.21
CA THR A 60 32.94 -41.88 -28.36
C THR A 60 32.11 -41.05 -29.34
N LEU A 61 31.66 -41.65 -30.45
CA LEU A 61 30.72 -41.04 -31.40
C LEU A 61 29.40 -40.65 -30.73
N CYS A 62 28.82 -41.52 -29.89
CA CYS A 62 27.58 -41.22 -29.18
C CYS A 62 27.75 -40.03 -28.21
N HIS A 63 28.85 -39.97 -27.45
CA HIS A 63 29.13 -38.82 -26.59
C HIS A 63 29.37 -37.52 -27.35
N GLN A 64 30.03 -37.57 -28.51
CA GLN A 64 30.20 -36.40 -29.38
C GLN A 64 28.85 -35.90 -29.92
N LEU A 65 28.02 -36.79 -30.48
CA LEU A 65 26.70 -36.43 -30.98
C LEU A 65 25.77 -35.91 -29.88
N GLN A 66 25.83 -36.48 -28.66
CA GLN A 66 25.11 -35.95 -27.51
C GLN A 66 25.59 -34.55 -27.11
N ALA A 67 26.90 -34.32 -27.09
CA ALA A 67 27.46 -33.01 -26.78
C ALA A 67 27.08 -31.95 -27.83
N GLU A 68 27.06 -32.30 -29.11
CA GLU A 68 26.65 -31.40 -30.19
C GLU A 68 25.14 -31.12 -30.20
N ALA A 69 24.30 -32.15 -29.99
CA ALA A 69 22.86 -31.97 -29.82
C ALA A 69 22.53 -31.12 -28.59
N PHE A 70 23.26 -31.30 -27.48
CA PHE A 70 23.14 -30.47 -26.28
C PHE A 70 23.59 -29.03 -26.54
N LYS A 71 24.72 -28.83 -27.24
CA LYS A 71 25.22 -27.50 -27.64
C LYS A 71 24.17 -26.78 -28.49
N HIS A 72 23.68 -27.38 -29.57
CA HIS A 72 22.68 -26.76 -30.44
C HIS A 72 21.36 -26.45 -29.68
N SER A 73 20.93 -27.34 -28.78
CA SER A 73 19.75 -27.10 -27.94
C SER A 73 19.96 -25.92 -26.99
N THR A 74 21.16 -25.81 -26.39
CA THR A 74 21.54 -24.71 -25.50
C THR A 74 21.66 -23.39 -26.27
N GLU A 75 22.29 -23.37 -27.44
CA GLU A 75 22.40 -22.18 -28.30
C GLU A 75 21.02 -21.68 -28.75
N ARG A 76 20.10 -22.58 -29.11
CA ARG A 76 18.70 -22.22 -29.41
C ARG A 76 18.03 -21.57 -28.20
N LEU A 77 18.13 -22.21 -27.02
CA LEU A 77 17.51 -21.70 -25.80
C LEU A 77 18.09 -20.34 -25.37
N VAL A 78 19.40 -20.14 -25.49
CA VAL A 78 20.07 -18.86 -25.19
C VAL A 78 19.64 -17.77 -26.18
N ASN A 79 19.53 -18.09 -27.47
CA ASN A 79 19.07 -17.14 -28.49
C ASN A 79 17.59 -16.77 -28.29
N ASP A 80 16.73 -17.72 -27.95
CA ASP A 80 15.30 -17.45 -27.67
C ASP A 80 15.12 -16.69 -26.35
N LEU A 81 15.91 -16.98 -25.31
CA LEU A 81 15.96 -16.20 -24.08
C LEU A 81 16.43 -14.77 -24.33
N SER A 82 17.48 -14.59 -25.14
CA SER A 82 18.00 -13.27 -25.54
C SER A 82 16.95 -12.46 -26.31
N ARG A 83 16.28 -13.07 -27.31
CA ARG A 83 15.17 -12.43 -28.05
C ARG A 83 14.01 -12.06 -27.12
N THR A 84 13.64 -12.95 -26.20
CA THR A 84 12.54 -12.72 -25.25
C THR A 84 12.88 -11.61 -24.26
N SER A 85 14.12 -11.60 -23.74
CA SER A 85 14.62 -10.55 -22.85
C SER A 85 14.62 -9.18 -23.55
N LYS A 86 15.07 -9.12 -24.81
CA LYS A 86 15.03 -7.87 -25.60
C LYS A 86 13.59 -7.39 -25.82
N SER A 87 12.67 -8.28 -26.21
CA SER A 87 11.26 -7.92 -26.39
C SER A 87 10.58 -7.51 -25.08
N ALA A 88 10.97 -8.09 -23.95
CA ALA A 88 10.51 -7.66 -22.63
C ALA A 88 11.04 -6.27 -22.26
N HIS A 89 12.30 -5.96 -22.58
CA HIS A 89 12.90 -4.64 -22.37
C HIS A 89 12.23 -3.56 -23.22
N GLU A 90 12.03 -3.79 -24.53
CA GLU A 90 11.29 -2.89 -25.43
C GLU A 90 9.85 -2.64 -24.93
N LYS A 91 9.20 -3.67 -24.36
CA LYS A 91 7.88 -3.51 -23.72
C LYS A 91 7.92 -2.71 -22.42
N LEU A 92 8.99 -2.82 -21.63
CA LEU A 92 9.16 -2.00 -20.42
C LEU A 92 9.41 -0.53 -20.77
N GLU A 93 10.23 -0.25 -21.79
CA GLU A 93 10.48 1.09 -22.32
C GLU A 93 9.16 1.76 -22.79
N THR A 94 8.32 1.05 -23.55
CA THR A 94 6.98 1.57 -23.94
C THR A 94 5.98 1.69 -22.78
N ILE A 95 6.21 1.03 -21.64
CA ILE A 95 5.41 1.21 -20.42
C ILE A 95 5.90 2.44 -19.64
N GLU A 96 7.21 2.68 -19.61
CA GLU A 96 7.85 3.86 -19.02
C GLU A 96 7.40 5.15 -19.75
N GLU A 97 7.50 5.19 -21.09
CA GLU A 97 7.02 6.31 -21.91
C GLU A 97 5.53 6.63 -21.66
N ARG A 98 4.69 5.59 -21.55
CA ARG A 98 3.26 5.75 -21.24
C ARG A 98 3.02 6.19 -19.80
N SER A 99 3.86 5.77 -18.85
CA SER A 99 3.79 6.20 -17.46
C SER A 99 4.09 7.70 -17.36
N ASP A 100 5.09 8.20 -18.09
CA ASP A 100 5.43 9.61 -18.13
C ASP A 100 4.32 10.46 -18.77
N HIS A 101 3.70 9.98 -19.86
CA HIS A 101 2.52 10.63 -20.43
C HIS A 101 1.36 10.69 -19.42
N LEU A 102 1.09 9.60 -18.69
CA LEU A 102 0.05 9.57 -17.65
C LEU A 102 0.35 10.50 -16.48
N LEU A 103 1.63 10.65 -16.09
CA LEU A 103 2.04 11.63 -15.08
C LEU A 103 1.80 13.06 -15.57
N GLN A 104 2.19 13.39 -16.81
CA GLN A 104 1.97 14.71 -17.40
C GLN A 104 0.47 15.04 -17.54
N GLU A 105 -0.35 14.06 -17.95
CA GLU A 105 -1.80 14.21 -18.05
C GLU A 105 -2.46 14.37 -16.67
N SER A 106 -1.98 13.65 -15.65
CA SER A 106 -2.37 13.82 -14.25
C SER A 106 -2.03 15.22 -13.71
N GLU A 107 -0.86 15.79 -14.08
CA GLU A 107 -0.52 17.17 -13.74
C GLU A 107 -1.46 18.20 -14.40
N ASN A 108 -1.81 17.99 -15.68
CA ASN A 108 -2.77 18.84 -16.40
C ASN A 108 -4.18 18.76 -15.77
N ILE A 109 -4.63 17.55 -15.39
CA ILE A 109 -5.89 17.34 -14.67
C ILE A 109 -5.85 18.06 -13.32
N ARG A 110 -4.77 17.93 -12.55
CA ARG A 110 -4.57 18.65 -11.27
C ARG A 110 -4.62 20.16 -11.45
N GLY A 111 -4.02 20.71 -12.52
CA GLY A 111 -4.12 22.12 -12.87
C GLY A 111 -5.56 22.56 -13.18
N SER A 112 -6.29 21.77 -13.97
CA SER A 112 -7.72 22.00 -14.26
C SER A 112 -8.57 21.96 -13.00
N LEU A 113 -8.30 21.02 -12.09
CA LEU A 113 -9.03 20.84 -10.83
C LEU A 113 -8.83 22.04 -9.87
N LEU A 114 -7.62 22.61 -9.83
CA LEU A 114 -7.33 23.85 -9.10
C LEU A 114 -8.08 25.06 -9.71
N SER A 115 -8.18 25.14 -11.05
CA SER A 115 -8.94 26.19 -11.73
C SER A 115 -10.45 26.09 -11.42
N VAL A 116 -11.01 24.88 -11.48
CA VAL A 116 -12.42 24.63 -11.11
C VAL A 116 -12.69 24.95 -9.64
N ALA A 117 -11.75 24.64 -8.73
CA ALA A 117 -11.87 25.00 -7.31
C ALA A 117 -11.94 26.54 -7.12
N ALA A 118 -11.04 27.29 -7.76
CA ALA A 118 -11.06 28.76 -7.73
C ALA A 118 -12.34 29.34 -8.35
N GLN A 119 -12.84 28.76 -9.44
CA GLN A 119 -14.10 29.17 -10.07
C GLN A 119 -15.31 28.86 -9.16
N THR A 120 -15.27 27.76 -8.41
CA THR A 120 -16.30 27.38 -7.42
C THR A 120 -16.31 28.35 -6.24
N GLU A 121 -15.14 28.78 -5.76
CA GLU A 121 -15.02 29.80 -4.71
C GLU A 121 -15.55 31.17 -5.19
N HIS A 122 -15.24 31.57 -6.43
CA HIS A 122 -15.80 32.76 -7.04
C HIS A 122 -17.33 32.66 -7.25
N LEU A 123 -17.86 31.48 -7.56
CA LEU A 123 -19.31 31.26 -7.66
C LEU A 123 -19.98 31.33 -6.28
N ALA A 124 -19.34 30.79 -5.23
CA ALA A 124 -19.85 30.87 -3.86
C ALA A 124 -19.90 32.31 -3.35
N THR A 125 -18.84 33.11 -3.57
CA THR A 125 -18.84 34.54 -3.19
C THR A 125 -19.88 35.33 -3.98
N ALA A 126 -20.00 35.12 -5.29
CA ALA A 126 -21.07 35.72 -6.10
C ALA A 126 -22.48 35.33 -5.61
N SER A 127 -22.69 34.07 -5.24
CA SER A 127 -23.96 33.58 -4.67
C SER A 127 -24.29 34.28 -3.35
N THR A 128 -23.31 34.45 -2.44
CA THR A 128 -23.54 35.22 -1.19
C THR A 128 -23.86 36.69 -1.44
N ALA A 129 -23.25 37.32 -2.45
CA ALA A 129 -23.55 38.69 -2.84
C ALA A 129 -24.97 38.84 -3.43
N VAL A 130 -25.42 37.88 -4.24
CA VAL A 130 -26.81 37.81 -4.72
C VAL A 130 -27.79 37.57 -3.57
N GLY A 131 -27.46 36.71 -2.60
CA GLY A 131 -28.25 36.53 -1.38
C GLY A 131 -28.46 37.84 -0.62
N ALA A 132 -27.40 38.61 -0.39
CA ALA A 132 -27.48 39.93 0.26
C ALA A 132 -28.33 40.94 -0.55
N GLN A 133 -28.29 40.91 -1.88
CA GLN A 133 -29.19 41.72 -2.71
C GLN A 133 -30.65 41.29 -2.59
N ILE A 134 -30.94 39.99 -2.51
CA ILE A 134 -32.29 39.46 -2.31
C ILE A 134 -32.84 39.91 -0.95
N ASP A 135 -32.05 39.84 0.11
CA ASP A 135 -32.44 40.33 1.45
C ASP A 135 -32.75 41.83 1.42
N GLN A 136 -31.92 42.63 0.72
CA GLN A 136 -32.15 44.07 0.56
C GLN A 136 -33.45 44.38 -0.24
N VAL A 137 -33.75 43.60 -1.27
CA VAL A 137 -35.00 43.72 -2.05
C VAL A 137 -36.21 43.27 -1.22
N LEU A 138 -36.08 42.25 -0.38
CA LEU A 138 -37.14 41.80 0.54
C LEU A 138 -37.47 42.87 1.60
N ASP A 139 -36.44 43.51 2.18
CA ASP A 139 -36.65 44.62 3.12
C ASP A 139 -37.30 45.84 2.44
N HIS A 140 -36.84 46.19 1.23
CA HIS A 140 -37.47 47.25 0.45
C HIS A 140 -38.94 46.93 0.11
N SER A 141 -39.23 45.68 -0.28
CA SER A 141 -40.61 45.21 -0.51
C SER A 141 -41.48 45.31 0.75
N ARG A 142 -40.93 45.00 1.93
CA ARG A 142 -41.62 45.17 3.23
C ARG A 142 -42.00 46.63 3.47
N THR A 143 -41.05 47.56 3.34
CA THR A 143 -41.32 49.00 3.56
C THR A 143 -42.35 49.55 2.56
N ILE A 144 -42.32 49.11 1.29
CA ILE A 144 -43.36 49.44 0.29
C ILE A 144 -44.73 48.90 0.72
N SER A 145 -44.81 47.66 1.24
CA SER A 145 -46.05 47.08 1.77
C SER A 145 -46.60 47.85 2.97
N GLU A 146 -45.72 48.38 3.83
CA GLU A 146 -46.08 49.17 5.00
C GLU A 146 -46.63 50.55 4.58
N HIS A 147 -45.92 51.30 3.73
CA HIS A 147 -46.42 52.55 3.14
C HIS A 147 -47.74 52.34 2.36
N SER A 148 -47.92 51.21 1.68
CA SER A 148 -49.17 50.89 0.99
C SER A 148 -50.37 50.78 1.95
N LYS A 149 -50.17 50.25 3.17
CA LYS A 149 -51.21 50.24 4.22
C LYS A 149 -51.49 51.63 4.75
N GLU A 150 -50.46 52.46 4.95
CA GLU A 150 -50.64 53.86 5.38
C GLU A 150 -51.42 54.69 4.35
N ILE A 151 -51.10 54.53 3.06
CA ILE A 151 -51.84 55.16 1.95
C ILE A 151 -53.30 54.67 1.92
N ALA A 152 -53.55 53.38 2.14
CA ALA A 152 -54.91 52.83 2.22
C ALA A 152 -55.71 53.41 3.40
N ALA A 153 -55.07 53.59 4.57
CA ALA A 153 -55.67 54.24 5.73
C ALA A 153 -55.99 55.72 5.44
N ALA A 154 -55.03 56.46 4.88
CA ALA A 154 -55.23 57.86 4.48
C ALA A 154 -56.36 58.01 3.44
N GLN A 155 -56.49 57.09 2.48
CA GLN A 155 -57.62 57.06 1.54
C GLN A 155 -58.97 56.78 2.20
N ALA A 156 -59.00 55.97 3.28
CA ALA A 156 -60.23 55.71 4.03
C ALA A 156 -60.65 56.96 4.82
N GLU A 157 -59.71 57.65 5.46
CA GLU A 157 -59.94 58.92 6.16
C GLU A 157 -60.40 60.03 5.20
N LEU A 158 -59.79 60.13 4.01
CA LEU A 158 -60.22 61.06 2.95
C LEU A 158 -61.66 60.79 2.49
N ARG A 159 -62.06 59.51 2.33
CA ARG A 159 -63.45 59.15 2.01
C ARG A 159 -64.41 59.54 3.14
N ALA A 160 -64.03 59.33 4.40
CA ALA A 160 -64.83 59.75 5.55
C ALA A 160 -64.99 61.28 5.62
N GLY A 161 -63.91 62.03 5.38
CA GLY A 161 -63.95 63.50 5.29
C GLY A 161 -64.80 64.01 4.12
N GLN A 162 -64.77 63.35 2.97
CA GLN A 162 -65.65 63.66 1.84
C GLN A 162 -67.13 63.40 2.16
N ALA A 163 -67.44 62.33 2.88
CA ALA A 163 -68.81 62.04 3.32
C ALA A 163 -69.31 63.10 4.32
N ALA A 164 -68.53 63.42 5.35
CA ALA A 164 -68.87 64.46 6.32
C ALA A 164 -69.03 65.85 5.66
N MET A 165 -68.19 66.17 4.66
CA MET A 165 -68.32 67.40 3.88
C MET A 165 -69.61 67.41 3.04
N ARG A 166 -70.03 66.27 2.48
CA ARG A 166 -71.33 66.16 1.81
C ARG A 166 -72.50 66.37 2.76
N ASP A 167 -72.49 65.74 3.94
CA ASP A 167 -73.54 65.90 4.95
C ASP A 167 -73.66 67.37 5.42
N THR A 168 -72.54 68.08 5.59
CA THR A 168 -72.54 69.51 5.93
C THR A 168 -73.02 70.41 4.79
N VAL A 169 -72.78 70.04 3.53
CA VAL A 169 -73.35 70.73 2.35
C VAL A 169 -74.86 70.51 2.27
N ASP A 170 -75.34 69.28 2.44
CA ASP A 170 -76.77 68.95 2.42
C ASP A 170 -77.52 69.65 3.57
N ALA A 171 -76.94 69.71 4.78
CA ALA A 171 -77.47 70.48 5.90
C ALA A 171 -77.44 72.01 5.67
N GLY A 172 -76.42 72.51 4.96
CA GLY A 172 -76.35 73.90 4.51
C GLY A 172 -77.44 74.24 3.49
N MET A 173 -77.68 73.35 2.53
CA MET A 173 -78.72 73.47 1.52
C MET A 173 -80.13 73.49 2.14
N ALA A 174 -80.39 72.64 3.13
CA ALA A 174 -81.65 72.63 3.87
C ALA A 174 -81.94 73.97 4.59
N ARG A 175 -80.93 74.59 5.21
CA ARG A 175 -81.06 75.94 5.80
C ARG A 175 -81.31 77.03 4.76
N VAL A 176 -80.70 76.91 3.58
CA VAL A 176 -80.94 77.85 2.47
C VAL A 176 -82.39 77.72 1.98
N GLU A 177 -82.91 76.50 1.83
CA GLU A 177 -84.31 76.26 1.45
C GLU A 177 -85.31 76.81 2.50
N GLU A 178 -85.03 76.61 3.79
CA GLU A 178 -85.81 77.17 4.91
C GLU A 178 -85.80 78.71 4.89
N SER A 179 -84.63 79.32 4.66
CA SER A 179 -84.48 80.77 4.50
C SER A 179 -85.24 81.29 3.28
N TYR A 180 -85.23 80.56 2.16
CA TYR A 180 -86.01 80.90 0.96
C TYR A 180 -87.54 80.83 1.18
N LYS A 181 -88.04 79.84 1.94
CA LYS A 181 -89.45 79.78 2.34
C LYS A 181 -89.83 80.94 3.24
N THR A 182 -88.98 81.25 4.23
CA THR A 182 -89.18 82.39 5.14
C THR A 182 -89.17 83.74 4.39
N LEU A 183 -88.33 83.87 3.35
CA LEU A 183 -88.30 85.03 2.47
C LEU A 183 -89.55 85.12 1.58
N GLY A 184 -90.09 83.98 1.12
CA GLY A 184 -91.37 83.90 0.42
C GLY A 184 -92.54 84.40 1.26
N ASP A 185 -92.67 83.91 2.51
CA ASP A 185 -93.68 84.39 3.48
C ASP A 185 -93.51 85.90 3.78
N GLY A 186 -92.26 86.39 3.80
CA GLY A 186 -91.96 87.82 3.92
C GLY A 186 -92.42 88.65 2.72
N MET A 187 -92.27 88.13 1.50
CA MET A 187 -92.76 88.77 0.26
C MET A 187 -94.29 88.80 0.20
N ASP A 188 -94.97 87.78 0.71
CA ASP A 188 -96.42 87.75 0.78
C ASP A 188 -96.97 88.77 1.79
N ARG A 189 -96.32 88.97 2.93
CA ARG A 189 -96.66 90.08 3.86
C ARG A 189 -96.38 91.46 3.27
N LEU A 190 -95.30 91.62 2.52
CA LEU A 190 -94.98 92.88 1.82
C LEU A 190 -96.05 93.24 0.77
N ARG A 191 -96.72 92.23 0.18
CA ARG A 191 -97.85 92.43 -0.74
C ARG A 191 -99.12 92.91 -0.03
N ASP A 192 -99.39 92.45 1.19
CA ASP A 192 -100.50 92.95 2.01
C ASP A 192 -100.23 94.38 2.51
N ASP A 193 -99.02 94.67 2.97
CA ASP A 193 -98.62 96.03 3.40
C ASP A 193 -98.67 97.06 2.24
N ALA A 194 -98.46 96.62 0.99
CA ALA A 194 -98.56 97.48 -0.19
C ALA A 194 -99.97 98.05 -0.42
N ALA A 195 -101.02 97.44 0.13
CA ALA A 195 -102.39 97.97 0.08
C ALA A 195 -102.60 99.19 1.01
N GLY A 196 -101.71 99.44 1.98
CA GLY A 196 -101.83 100.53 2.94
C GLY A 196 -101.20 101.88 2.53
N VAL A 197 -100.49 101.92 1.40
CA VAL A 197 -99.51 102.98 1.09
C VAL A 197 -100.12 104.34 0.68
N GLU A 198 -101.42 104.40 0.37
CA GLU A 198 -102.09 105.61 -0.17
C GLU A 198 -102.10 106.84 0.78
N ARG A 199 -101.68 106.69 2.05
CA ARG A 199 -101.52 107.81 3.00
C ARG A 199 -100.07 108.25 3.28
N GLY A 200 -99.06 107.59 2.73
CA GLY A 200 -97.64 107.81 3.09
C GLY A 200 -96.86 108.87 2.28
N ILE A 201 -97.43 109.39 1.20
CA ILE A 201 -96.67 110.06 0.11
C ILE A 201 -95.95 111.37 0.51
N ARG A 202 -96.28 112.00 1.66
CA ARG A 202 -95.59 113.21 2.14
C ARG A 202 -94.33 112.95 2.99
N ALA A 203 -94.05 111.73 3.43
CA ALA A 203 -92.86 111.40 4.22
C ALA A 203 -91.66 110.90 3.38
N VAL A 204 -91.86 110.70 2.06
CA VAL A 204 -90.90 110.05 1.16
C VAL A 204 -89.71 110.97 0.80
N GLY A 205 -89.87 112.29 0.87
CA GLY A 205 -88.85 113.26 0.45
C GLY A 205 -87.53 113.15 1.22
N ASP A 206 -87.59 113.09 2.54
CA ASP A 206 -86.39 113.17 3.40
C ASP A 206 -85.66 111.82 3.52
N ALA A 207 -86.37 110.69 3.33
CA ALA A 207 -85.79 109.35 3.42
C ALA A 207 -84.98 108.94 2.17
N MET A 208 -85.19 109.60 1.03
CA MET A 208 -84.58 109.22 -0.26
C MET A 208 -83.07 109.45 -0.30
N SER A 209 -82.58 110.48 0.42
CA SER A 209 -81.16 110.87 0.41
C SER A 209 -80.25 109.86 1.13
N SER A 210 -80.65 109.36 2.31
CA SER A 210 -79.82 108.42 3.08
C SER A 210 -79.78 107.01 2.50
N ARG A 211 -80.80 106.58 1.73
CA ARG A 211 -80.81 105.26 1.09
C ARG A 211 -79.91 105.16 -0.14
N MET A 212 -79.67 106.24 -0.88
CA MET A 212 -78.76 106.21 -2.03
C MET A 212 -77.30 106.04 -1.60
N ASP A 213 -76.91 106.65 -0.48
CA ASP A 213 -75.55 106.52 0.07
C ASP A 213 -75.28 105.09 0.61
N GLY A 214 -76.33 104.36 1.02
CA GLY A 214 -76.26 102.93 1.34
C GLY A 214 -76.17 102.04 0.09
N LEU A 215 -77.02 102.28 -0.91
CA LEU A 215 -77.02 101.54 -2.17
C LEU A 215 -75.70 101.65 -2.94
N GLN A 216 -75.06 102.82 -2.94
CA GLN A 216 -73.76 103.03 -3.58
C GLN A 216 -72.67 102.14 -2.95
N ARG A 217 -72.55 102.14 -1.61
CA ARG A 217 -71.57 101.30 -0.90
C ARG A 217 -71.85 99.80 -1.06
N THR A 218 -73.11 99.40 -1.04
CA THR A 218 -73.49 98.00 -1.30
C THR A 218 -73.16 97.57 -2.73
N ALA A 219 -73.28 98.47 -3.72
CA ALA A 219 -72.87 98.18 -5.10
C ALA A 219 -71.35 98.04 -5.25
N ASP A 220 -70.55 98.88 -4.58
CA ASP A 220 -69.09 98.79 -4.59
C ASP A 220 -68.58 97.52 -3.88
N ASP A 221 -69.17 97.15 -2.74
CA ASP A 221 -68.86 95.88 -2.04
C ASP A 221 -69.23 94.66 -2.90
N ILE A 222 -70.41 94.66 -3.53
CA ILE A 222 -70.82 93.59 -4.47
C ILE A 222 -69.85 93.54 -5.66
N GLY A 223 -69.40 94.67 -6.20
CA GLY A 223 -68.42 94.72 -7.28
C GLY A 223 -67.08 94.09 -6.89
N SER A 224 -66.55 94.42 -5.71
CA SER A 224 -65.28 93.85 -5.23
C SER A 224 -65.37 92.35 -4.87
N VAL A 225 -66.50 91.92 -4.30
CA VAL A 225 -66.75 90.50 -3.96
C VAL A 225 -67.00 89.67 -5.21
N ALA A 226 -67.76 90.19 -6.19
CA ALA A 226 -67.97 89.53 -7.47
C ALA A 226 -66.66 89.41 -8.26
N GLY A 227 -65.82 90.45 -8.27
CA GLY A 227 -64.49 90.42 -8.89
C GLY A 227 -63.60 89.31 -8.32
N ARG A 228 -63.44 89.25 -6.99
CA ARG A 228 -62.67 88.17 -6.34
C ARG A 228 -63.30 86.79 -6.53
N SER A 229 -64.62 86.69 -6.59
CA SER A 229 -65.32 85.43 -6.85
C SER A 229 -65.06 84.92 -8.27
N LEU A 230 -65.10 85.79 -9.27
CA LEU A 230 -64.80 85.45 -10.66
C LEU A 230 -63.34 84.99 -10.83
N GLU A 231 -62.41 85.70 -10.19
CA GLU A 231 -60.98 85.38 -10.26
C GLU A 231 -60.66 84.05 -9.53
N ASN A 232 -61.28 83.79 -8.38
CA ASN A 232 -61.19 82.49 -7.69
C ASN A 232 -61.81 81.36 -8.52
N GLN A 233 -62.94 81.59 -9.19
CA GLN A 233 -63.53 80.59 -10.10
C GLN A 233 -62.63 80.32 -11.32
N MET A 234 -61.96 81.35 -11.84
CA MET A 234 -61.01 81.20 -12.95
C MET A 234 -59.75 80.42 -12.54
N GLN A 235 -59.18 80.69 -11.35
CA GLN A 235 -58.10 79.87 -10.79
C GLN A 235 -58.52 78.43 -10.52
N LEU A 236 -59.74 78.19 -10.06
CA LEU A 236 -60.26 76.85 -9.78
C LEU A 236 -60.49 76.05 -11.08
N LEU A 237 -60.94 76.71 -12.15
CA LEU A 237 -61.04 76.13 -13.49
C LEU A 237 -59.66 75.79 -14.10
N ASP A 238 -58.66 76.68 -13.97
CA ASP A 238 -57.29 76.38 -14.43
C ASP A 238 -56.66 75.23 -13.62
N GLY A 239 -56.85 75.22 -12.30
CA GLY A 239 -56.45 74.13 -11.42
C GLY A 239 -57.08 72.78 -11.82
N GLN A 240 -58.39 72.75 -12.11
CA GLN A 240 -59.07 71.55 -12.61
C GLN A 240 -58.60 71.13 -14.00
N ALA A 241 -58.37 72.08 -14.92
CA ALA A 241 -57.85 71.80 -16.27
C ALA A 241 -56.39 71.29 -16.25
N LYS A 242 -55.61 71.69 -15.24
CA LYS A 242 -54.25 71.18 -15.01
C LYS A 242 -54.28 69.80 -14.38
N ALA A 243 -55.10 69.58 -13.36
CA ALA A 243 -55.32 68.27 -12.75
C ALA A 243 -55.84 67.23 -13.76
N MET A 244 -56.78 67.59 -14.65
CA MET A 244 -57.25 66.68 -15.72
C MET A 244 -56.13 66.29 -16.69
N ARG A 245 -55.21 67.21 -17.04
CA ARG A 245 -54.06 66.88 -17.89
C ARG A 245 -53.11 65.91 -17.20
N GLU A 246 -52.75 66.18 -15.95
CA GLU A 246 -51.86 65.30 -15.17
C GLU A 246 -52.49 63.91 -14.95
N LEU A 247 -53.80 63.84 -14.70
CA LEU A 247 -54.53 62.57 -14.55
C LEU A 247 -54.63 61.79 -15.87
N ASN A 248 -54.76 62.49 -17.01
CA ASN A 248 -54.73 61.86 -18.34
C ASN A 248 -53.33 61.35 -18.71
N GLU A 249 -52.26 62.07 -18.35
CA GLU A 249 -50.88 61.56 -18.50
C GLU A 249 -50.62 60.35 -17.57
N LEU A 250 -51.09 60.39 -16.33
CA LEU A 250 -51.00 59.27 -15.39
C LEU A 250 -51.71 58.03 -15.93
N HIS A 251 -52.92 58.19 -16.51
CA HIS A 251 -53.64 57.09 -17.16
C HIS A 251 -52.91 56.57 -18.40
N GLY A 252 -52.19 57.43 -19.14
CA GLY A 252 -51.33 57.04 -20.26
C GLY A 252 -50.01 56.35 -19.84
N PHE A 253 -49.51 56.62 -18.64
CA PHE A 253 -48.41 55.87 -18.02
C PHE A 253 -48.89 54.51 -17.49
N GLN A 254 -50.03 54.47 -16.80
CA GLN A 254 -50.61 53.23 -16.28
C GLN A 254 -50.96 52.25 -17.41
N ALA A 255 -51.48 52.74 -18.54
CA ALA A 255 -51.73 51.92 -19.73
C ALA A 255 -50.42 51.35 -20.33
N ARG A 256 -49.37 52.16 -20.44
CA ARG A 256 -48.05 51.70 -20.93
C ARG A 256 -47.40 50.68 -20.01
N ALA A 257 -47.44 50.90 -18.69
CA ALA A 257 -46.93 49.95 -17.70
C ALA A 257 -47.69 48.62 -17.69
N LEU A 258 -49.01 48.65 -17.95
CA LEU A 258 -49.81 47.43 -18.14
C LEU A 258 -49.44 46.68 -19.43
N GLU A 259 -49.16 47.37 -20.52
CA GLU A 259 -48.74 46.75 -21.78
C GLU A 259 -47.33 46.12 -21.65
N GLU A 260 -46.37 46.82 -21.06
CA GLU A 260 -45.03 46.27 -20.76
C GLU A 260 -45.09 45.09 -19.77
N SER A 261 -45.94 45.18 -18.74
CA SER A 261 -46.19 44.06 -17.82
C SER A 261 -46.77 42.85 -18.55
N ARG A 262 -47.67 43.07 -19.52
CA ARG A 262 -48.27 42.00 -20.32
C ARG A 262 -47.25 41.35 -21.26
N GLU A 263 -46.40 42.15 -21.92
CA GLU A 263 -45.33 41.65 -22.80
C GLU A 263 -44.28 40.86 -22.01
N THR A 264 -43.87 41.35 -20.84
CA THR A 264 -42.94 40.65 -19.95
C THR A 264 -43.52 39.36 -19.39
N ILE A 265 -44.81 39.33 -19.01
CA ILE A 265 -45.50 38.09 -18.61
C ILE A 265 -45.58 37.09 -19.77
N GLN A 266 -45.84 37.52 -21.01
CA GLN A 266 -45.82 36.63 -22.17
C GLN A 266 -44.42 36.06 -22.45
N LYS A 267 -43.37 36.89 -22.36
CA LYS A 267 -41.97 36.43 -22.47
C LYS A 267 -41.62 35.44 -21.36
N LEU A 268 -42.05 35.69 -20.12
CA LEU A 268 -41.81 34.80 -18.99
C LEU A 268 -42.57 33.47 -19.12
N ALA A 269 -43.80 33.48 -19.65
CA ALA A 269 -44.57 32.27 -19.93
C ALA A 269 -43.91 31.42 -21.03
N HIS A 270 -43.46 32.04 -22.12
CA HIS A 270 -42.70 31.35 -23.18
C HIS A 270 -41.39 30.78 -22.64
N PHE A 271 -40.64 31.56 -21.85
CA PHE A 271 -39.37 31.12 -21.27
C PHE A 271 -39.57 29.97 -20.28
N GLY A 272 -40.62 30.01 -19.44
CA GLY A 272 -40.98 28.92 -18.54
C GLY A 272 -41.37 27.64 -19.28
N GLN A 273 -42.13 27.75 -20.37
CA GLN A 273 -42.51 26.61 -21.20
C GLN A 273 -41.29 25.97 -21.89
N GLN A 274 -40.39 26.79 -22.43
CA GLN A 274 -39.13 26.36 -23.04
C GLN A 274 -38.18 25.70 -22.02
N GLN A 275 -38.04 26.27 -20.82
CA GLN A 275 -37.26 25.67 -19.73
C GLN A 275 -37.86 24.33 -19.26
N GLN A 276 -39.19 24.18 -19.27
CA GLN A 276 -39.82 22.94 -18.86
C GLN A 276 -39.66 21.81 -19.89
N GLU A 277 -39.64 22.14 -21.19
CA GLU A 277 -39.23 21.20 -22.25
C GLU A 277 -37.74 20.83 -22.16
N GLU A 278 -36.86 21.80 -21.90
CA GLU A 278 -35.42 21.58 -21.74
C GLU A 278 -35.09 20.70 -20.51
N LEU A 279 -35.81 20.90 -19.39
CA LEU A 279 -35.71 20.06 -18.20
C LEU A 279 -36.19 18.62 -18.46
N LEU A 280 -37.28 18.44 -19.22
CA LEU A 280 -37.74 17.10 -19.61
C LEU A 280 -36.73 16.39 -20.52
N ALA A 281 -36.15 17.10 -21.50
CA ALA A 281 -35.10 16.55 -22.36
C ALA A 281 -33.84 16.16 -21.56
N ARG A 282 -33.40 17.01 -20.61
CA ARG A 282 -32.30 16.69 -19.70
C ARG A 282 -32.61 15.52 -18.77
N GLN A 283 -33.84 15.40 -18.31
CA GLN A 283 -34.24 14.29 -17.44
C GLN A 283 -34.26 12.95 -18.19
N GLU A 284 -34.64 12.95 -19.47
CA GLU A 284 -34.57 11.77 -20.34
C GLU A 284 -33.11 11.39 -20.67
N GLU A 285 -32.25 12.38 -20.95
CA GLU A 285 -30.80 12.18 -21.14
C GLU A 285 -30.14 11.58 -19.88
N ILE A 286 -30.46 12.11 -18.70
CA ILE A 286 -30.00 11.58 -17.41
C ILE A 286 -30.52 10.15 -17.18
N ARG A 287 -31.77 9.85 -17.56
CA ARG A 287 -32.36 8.51 -17.43
C ARG A 287 -31.64 7.49 -18.32
N SER A 288 -31.41 7.84 -19.58
CA SER A 288 -30.62 7.05 -20.53
C SER A 288 -29.19 6.81 -20.03
N ALA A 289 -28.52 7.86 -19.53
CA ALA A 289 -27.19 7.74 -18.94
C ALA A 289 -27.18 6.87 -17.68
N HIS A 290 -28.23 6.95 -16.83
CA HIS A 290 -28.36 6.15 -15.62
C HIS A 290 -28.59 4.66 -15.93
N ASP A 291 -29.47 4.34 -16.88
CA ASP A 291 -29.72 2.97 -17.32
C ASP A 291 -28.46 2.36 -17.96
N HIS A 292 -27.71 3.15 -18.76
CA HIS A 292 -26.42 2.73 -19.31
C HIS A 292 -25.34 2.56 -18.22
N LEU A 293 -25.40 3.34 -17.14
CA LEU A 293 -24.53 3.17 -15.96
C LEU A 293 -24.87 1.89 -15.19
N ILE A 294 -26.16 1.59 -15.01
CA ILE A 294 -26.63 0.35 -14.38
C ILE A 294 -26.17 -0.86 -15.19
N GLN A 295 -26.36 -0.83 -16.51
CA GLN A 295 -25.95 -1.92 -17.40
C GLN A 295 -24.43 -2.15 -17.39
N ASN A 296 -23.63 -1.07 -17.38
CA ASN A 296 -22.19 -1.14 -17.20
C ASN A 296 -21.80 -1.64 -15.79
N SER A 297 -22.55 -1.26 -14.74
CA SER A 297 -22.27 -1.74 -13.38
C SER A 297 -22.53 -3.25 -13.24
N HIS A 298 -23.51 -3.79 -13.96
CA HIS A 298 -23.81 -5.22 -13.97
C HIS A 298 -22.71 -6.03 -14.67
N SER A 299 -22.24 -5.57 -15.84
CA SER A 299 -21.14 -6.24 -16.55
C SER A 299 -19.80 -6.11 -15.80
N ILE A 300 -19.57 -5.01 -15.08
CA ILE A 300 -18.43 -4.86 -14.16
C ILE A 300 -18.57 -5.82 -12.96
N LEU A 301 -19.77 -6.01 -12.42
CA LEU A 301 -20.03 -6.96 -11.33
C LEU A 301 -19.76 -8.42 -11.75
N GLU A 302 -20.30 -8.85 -12.90
CA GLU A 302 -20.02 -10.17 -13.48
C GLU A 302 -18.52 -10.37 -13.72
N ALA A 303 -17.84 -9.38 -14.30
CA ALA A 303 -16.39 -9.41 -14.46
C ALA A 303 -15.65 -9.46 -13.11
N GLN A 304 -16.12 -8.76 -12.08
CA GLN A 304 -15.53 -8.76 -10.75
C GLN A 304 -15.73 -10.11 -10.03
N GLU A 305 -16.85 -10.79 -10.23
CA GLU A 305 -17.07 -12.15 -9.73
C GLU A 305 -16.14 -13.15 -10.44
N GLU A 306 -16.00 -13.07 -11.77
CA GLU A 306 -15.00 -13.85 -12.50
C GLU A 306 -13.57 -13.57 -12.02
N PHE A 307 -13.23 -12.29 -11.79
CA PHE A 307 -11.91 -11.90 -11.27
C PHE A 307 -11.69 -12.42 -9.86
N ARG A 308 -12.69 -12.41 -8.98
CA ARG A 308 -12.59 -13.03 -7.64
C ARG A 308 -12.40 -14.53 -7.72
N ALA A 309 -13.12 -15.23 -8.60
CA ALA A 309 -12.94 -16.66 -8.81
C ALA A 309 -11.53 -17.00 -9.35
N LYS A 310 -11.04 -16.22 -10.31
CA LYS A 310 -9.67 -16.33 -10.85
C LYS A 310 -8.62 -16.00 -9.79
N GLN A 311 -8.82 -14.95 -8.98
CA GLN A 311 -7.93 -14.60 -7.87
C GLN A 311 -7.90 -15.68 -6.79
N ALA A 312 -9.05 -16.24 -6.39
CA ALA A 312 -9.09 -17.33 -5.41
C ALA A 312 -8.29 -18.56 -5.88
N ASN A 313 -8.38 -18.91 -7.16
CA ASN A 313 -7.57 -19.98 -7.75
C ASN A 313 -6.07 -19.63 -7.80
N ILE A 314 -5.73 -18.37 -8.14
CA ILE A 314 -4.34 -17.88 -8.11
C ILE A 314 -3.78 -17.91 -6.68
N PHE A 315 -4.51 -17.45 -5.67
CA PHE A 315 -4.09 -17.51 -4.27
C PHE A 315 -3.91 -18.96 -3.79
N ALA A 316 -4.81 -19.88 -4.16
CA ALA A 316 -4.66 -21.30 -3.85
C ALA A 316 -3.44 -21.96 -4.54
N ALA A 317 -3.07 -21.50 -5.74
CA ALA A 317 -1.83 -21.93 -6.42
C ALA A 317 -0.57 -21.31 -5.79
N LEU A 318 -0.67 -20.05 -5.36
CA LEU A 318 0.41 -19.28 -4.74
C LEU A 318 0.73 -19.77 -3.31
N ASP A 319 -0.28 -20.19 -2.55
CA ASP A 319 -0.12 -20.83 -1.24
C ASP A 319 0.57 -22.21 -1.37
N LYS A 320 0.18 -23.01 -2.38
CA LYS A 320 0.92 -24.24 -2.74
C LYS A 320 2.36 -23.96 -3.16
N LEU A 321 2.61 -22.87 -3.89
CA LEU A 321 3.95 -22.45 -4.27
C LEU A 321 4.78 -22.02 -3.05
N TYR A 322 4.20 -21.31 -2.08
CA TYR A 322 4.86 -20.97 -0.82
C TYR A 322 5.15 -22.21 0.04
N GLY A 323 4.20 -23.15 0.14
CA GLY A 323 4.43 -24.43 0.82
C GLY A 323 5.58 -25.21 0.20
N LEU A 324 5.64 -25.28 -1.13
CA LEU A 324 6.75 -25.91 -1.87
C LEU A 324 8.07 -25.15 -1.68
N HIS A 325 8.06 -23.82 -1.77
CA HIS A 325 9.25 -23.00 -1.58
C HIS A 325 9.81 -23.12 -0.17
N ASN A 326 8.95 -23.15 0.85
CA ASN A 326 9.35 -23.36 2.24
C ASN A 326 9.97 -24.75 2.44
N ALA A 327 9.36 -25.81 1.88
CA ALA A 327 9.91 -27.17 1.91
C ALA A 327 11.31 -27.23 1.25
N ILE A 328 11.47 -26.65 0.06
CA ILE A 328 12.75 -26.55 -0.66
C ILE A 328 13.79 -25.76 0.16
N LEU A 329 13.38 -24.67 0.81
CA LEU A 329 14.28 -23.82 1.59
C LEU A 329 14.80 -24.57 2.84
N VAL A 330 13.94 -25.31 3.52
CA VAL A 330 14.30 -26.22 4.63
C VAL A 330 15.26 -27.32 4.16
N GLU A 331 14.97 -27.98 3.03
CA GLU A 331 15.84 -29.03 2.46
C GLU A 331 17.23 -28.47 2.09
N SER A 332 17.28 -27.29 1.46
CA SER A 332 18.54 -26.61 1.11
C SER A 332 19.40 -26.25 2.33
N ARG A 333 18.78 -25.99 3.49
CA ARG A 333 19.46 -25.64 4.74
C ARG A 333 20.18 -26.85 5.33
N PHE A 334 19.54 -28.02 5.28
CA PHE A 334 20.14 -29.28 5.73
C PHE A 334 21.40 -29.63 4.91
N ILE A 335 21.32 -29.52 3.59
CA ILE A 335 22.44 -29.78 2.67
C ILE A 335 23.64 -28.85 2.98
N LYS A 336 23.40 -27.54 3.15
CA LYS A 336 24.45 -26.56 3.48
C LYS A 336 25.10 -26.81 4.85
N ALA A 337 24.33 -27.25 5.85
CA ALA A 337 24.87 -27.59 7.16
C ALA A 337 25.75 -28.86 7.11
N PHE A 338 25.31 -29.88 6.37
CA PHE A 338 26.06 -31.12 6.18
C PHE A 338 27.48 -30.87 5.62
N PHE A 339 27.59 -30.15 4.49
CA PHE A 339 28.89 -29.82 3.90
C PHE A 339 29.80 -29.02 4.86
N PHE A 340 29.25 -28.05 5.58
CA PHE A 340 30.02 -27.23 6.54
C PHE A 340 30.66 -28.09 7.64
N TYR A 341 29.89 -28.97 8.27
CA TYR A 341 30.40 -29.82 9.36
C TYR A 341 31.34 -30.93 8.86
N CYS A 342 31.12 -31.50 7.68
CA CYS A 342 32.07 -32.42 7.04
C CYS A 342 33.42 -31.73 6.79
N CYS A 343 33.41 -30.52 6.22
CA CYS A 343 34.64 -29.75 5.98
C CYS A 343 35.36 -29.39 7.28
N ILE A 344 34.66 -28.92 8.33
CA ILE A 344 35.30 -28.60 9.61
C ILE A 344 35.86 -29.85 10.30
N THR A 345 35.15 -30.98 10.26
CA THR A 345 35.65 -32.25 10.84
C THR A 345 36.95 -32.69 10.16
N PHE A 346 37.03 -32.56 8.83
CA PHE A 346 38.23 -32.82 8.05
C PHE A 346 39.36 -31.84 8.34
N LEU A 347 39.08 -30.53 8.43
CA LEU A 347 40.07 -29.50 8.76
C LEU A 347 40.64 -29.69 10.17
N ILE A 348 39.80 -30.00 11.17
CA ILE A 348 40.26 -30.36 12.52
C ILE A 348 41.14 -31.61 12.44
N TYR A 349 40.72 -32.67 11.76
CA TYR A 349 41.52 -33.89 11.62
C TYR A 349 42.90 -33.61 11.01
N MET A 350 42.98 -32.82 9.94
CA MET A 350 44.22 -32.45 9.25
C MET A 350 45.13 -31.56 10.14
N LEU A 351 44.58 -30.48 10.71
CA LEU A 351 45.33 -29.55 11.57
C LEU A 351 45.80 -30.19 12.90
N THR A 352 45.06 -31.20 13.37
CA THR A 352 45.41 -31.95 14.59
C THR A 352 46.19 -33.24 14.30
N SER A 353 46.63 -33.47 13.06
CA SER A 353 47.49 -34.60 12.66
C SER A 353 48.96 -34.41 13.07
N ALA A 354 49.39 -33.16 13.34
CA ALA A 354 50.72 -32.87 13.84
C ALA A 354 50.88 -33.29 15.32
N LYS A 355 52.06 -33.82 15.69
CA LYS A 355 52.37 -34.20 17.09
C LYS A 355 52.14 -33.05 18.09
N GLN A 356 52.31 -31.81 17.65
CA GLN A 356 52.22 -30.59 18.47
C GLN A 356 50.81 -30.24 18.95
N THR A 357 49.76 -30.85 18.38
CA THR A 357 48.35 -30.49 18.64
C THR A 357 47.49 -31.69 19.05
N PHE A 358 48.05 -32.90 19.08
CA PHE A 358 47.32 -34.17 19.23
C PHE A 358 46.36 -34.24 20.44
N ASP A 359 46.81 -33.78 21.62
CA ASP A 359 46.06 -33.86 22.89
C ASP A 359 44.75 -33.04 22.88
N ILE A 360 44.76 -31.91 22.17
CA ILE A 360 43.65 -30.96 22.10
C ILE A 360 42.53 -31.43 21.13
N ARG A 361 42.76 -32.51 20.36
CA ARG A 361 41.79 -33.08 19.40
C ARG A 361 40.44 -33.41 20.02
N GLY A 362 40.44 -34.03 21.21
CA GLY A 362 39.20 -34.44 21.89
C GLY A 362 38.36 -33.24 22.32
N GLN A 363 39.01 -32.16 22.76
CA GLN A 363 38.33 -30.93 23.19
C GLN A 363 37.66 -30.20 22.02
N LEU A 364 38.30 -30.16 20.84
CA LEU A 364 37.67 -29.56 19.65
C LEU A 364 36.46 -30.36 19.16
N TYR A 365 36.52 -31.70 19.15
CA TYR A 365 35.34 -32.50 18.78
C TYR A 365 34.20 -32.38 19.79
N PHE A 366 34.49 -32.29 21.09
CA PHE A 366 33.47 -32.02 22.11
C PHE A 366 32.81 -30.65 21.91
N GLY A 367 33.60 -29.60 21.60
CA GLY A 367 33.07 -28.28 21.22
C GLY A 367 32.24 -28.31 19.94
N LEU A 368 32.63 -29.12 18.95
CA LEU A 368 31.86 -29.33 17.72
C LEU A 368 30.48 -29.94 18.02
N CYS A 369 30.40 -30.93 18.91
CA CYS A 369 29.11 -31.51 19.34
C CYS A 369 28.21 -30.49 20.05
N ILE A 370 28.76 -29.65 20.93
CA ILE A 370 28.01 -28.58 21.61
C ILE A 370 27.44 -27.58 20.60
N THR A 371 28.22 -27.16 19.60
CA THR A 371 27.74 -26.20 18.60
C THR A 371 26.66 -26.77 17.70
N ILE A 372 26.72 -28.06 17.32
CA ILE A 372 25.63 -28.74 16.61
C ILE A 372 24.33 -28.73 17.43
N MET A 373 24.41 -29.00 18.73
CA MET A 373 23.23 -28.95 19.61
C MET A 373 22.64 -27.53 19.71
N LEU A 374 23.49 -26.50 19.82
CA LEU A 374 23.06 -25.10 19.84
C LEU A 374 22.40 -24.67 18.52
N GLU A 375 22.95 -25.07 17.36
CA GLU A 375 22.34 -24.78 16.06
C GLU A 375 20.96 -25.44 15.90
N ILE A 376 20.81 -26.71 16.30
CA ILE A 376 19.51 -27.39 16.29
C ILE A 376 18.52 -26.68 17.22
N GLY A 377 18.96 -26.22 18.40
CA GLY A 377 18.15 -25.43 19.32
C GLY A 377 17.66 -24.11 18.72
N VAL A 378 18.57 -23.33 18.11
CA VAL A 378 18.24 -22.06 17.43
C VAL A 378 17.27 -22.26 16.27
N ILE A 379 17.46 -23.32 15.47
CA ILE A 379 16.56 -23.64 14.35
C ILE A 379 15.16 -24.05 14.85
N LYS A 380 15.06 -24.77 15.98
CA LYS A 380 13.76 -25.14 16.56
C LYS A 380 13.03 -23.98 17.24
N LEU A 381 13.74 -23.04 17.88
CA LEU A 381 13.10 -21.84 18.44
C LEU A 381 12.66 -20.83 17.36
N GLY A 382 13.37 -20.77 16.23
CA GLY A 382 13.07 -19.85 15.13
C GLY A 382 11.99 -20.35 14.15
N ALA A 383 11.20 -21.36 14.51
CA ALA A 383 10.25 -21.99 13.59
C ALA A 383 8.88 -21.26 13.48
N ASP A 384 8.60 -20.31 14.37
CA ASP A 384 7.24 -19.81 14.62
C ASP A 384 6.91 -18.46 13.97
N ASP A 385 7.89 -17.74 13.38
CA ASP A 385 7.64 -16.45 12.71
C ASP A 385 8.53 -16.23 11.47
N PHE A 386 7.87 -15.90 10.36
CA PHE A 386 8.44 -15.75 9.00
C PHE A 386 9.45 -14.60 8.91
N ASN A 387 9.26 -13.57 9.74
CA ASN A 387 10.12 -12.39 9.75
C ASN A 387 11.53 -12.67 10.36
N THR A 388 11.69 -13.82 11.01
CA THR A 388 12.94 -14.20 11.67
C THR A 388 14.00 -14.80 10.73
N GLN A 389 13.69 -15.12 9.46
CA GLN A 389 14.61 -15.88 8.59
C GLN A 389 16.01 -15.27 8.44
N PHE A 390 16.10 -13.94 8.26
CA PHE A 390 17.40 -13.24 8.20
C PHE A 390 18.12 -13.24 9.56
N TRP A 391 17.36 -13.08 10.64
CA TRP A 391 17.87 -13.13 12.01
C TRP A 391 18.40 -14.51 12.38
N VAL A 392 17.68 -15.58 12.06
CA VAL A 392 18.10 -16.97 12.29
C VAL A 392 19.38 -17.29 11.52
N LEU A 393 19.47 -16.88 10.24
CA LEU A 393 20.68 -17.07 9.44
C LEU A 393 21.89 -16.32 10.05
N SER A 394 21.69 -15.07 10.47
CA SER A 394 22.70 -14.25 11.14
C SER A 394 23.16 -14.87 12.47
N LYS A 395 22.23 -15.36 13.31
CA LYS A 395 22.54 -16.01 14.59
C LYS A 395 23.29 -17.33 14.40
N VAL A 396 22.91 -18.17 13.43
CA VAL A 396 23.62 -19.41 13.11
C VAL A 396 25.04 -19.13 12.62
N LEU A 397 25.23 -18.13 11.75
CA LEU A 397 26.57 -17.72 11.30
C LEU A 397 27.44 -17.19 12.45
N LEU A 398 26.84 -16.49 13.43
CA LEU A 398 27.54 -15.99 14.62
C LEU A 398 28.01 -17.14 15.53
N VAL A 399 27.17 -18.16 15.77
CA VAL A 399 27.57 -19.35 16.53
C VAL A 399 28.76 -20.06 15.85
N ARG A 400 28.71 -20.20 14.52
CA ARG A 400 29.79 -20.81 13.72
C ARG A 400 31.10 -20.03 13.77
N SER A 401 31.04 -18.70 13.65
CA SER A 401 32.24 -17.85 13.66
C SER A 401 32.90 -17.79 15.03
N VAL A 402 32.12 -17.75 16.12
CA VAL A 402 32.62 -17.82 17.50
C VAL A 402 33.33 -19.15 17.76
N PHE A 403 32.76 -20.28 17.30
CA PHE A 403 33.42 -21.58 17.43
C PHE A 403 34.73 -21.66 16.63
N LEU A 404 34.72 -21.21 15.38
CA LEU A 404 35.93 -21.19 14.53
C LEU A 404 37.04 -20.33 15.15
N ALA A 405 36.70 -19.16 15.72
CA ALA A 405 37.65 -18.31 16.42
C ALA A 405 38.20 -18.96 17.69
N ALA A 406 37.35 -19.61 18.50
CA ALA A 406 37.77 -20.33 19.70
C ALA A 406 38.67 -21.54 19.37
N ALA A 407 38.34 -22.32 18.35
CA ALA A 407 39.14 -23.44 17.88
C ALA A 407 40.50 -22.97 17.33
N ALA A 408 40.51 -21.89 16.52
CA ALA A 408 41.75 -21.29 16.03
C ALA A 408 42.63 -20.78 17.19
N PHE A 409 42.06 -20.13 18.20
CA PHE A 409 42.80 -19.68 19.38
C PHE A 409 43.36 -20.84 20.21
N GLN A 410 42.60 -21.94 20.38
CA GLN A 410 43.07 -23.15 21.07
C GLN A 410 44.23 -23.82 20.32
N ILE A 411 44.13 -23.96 19.00
CA ILE A 411 45.21 -24.49 18.15
C ILE A 411 46.45 -23.59 18.21
N LEU A 412 46.27 -22.26 18.08
CA LEU A 412 47.37 -21.30 18.15
C LEU A 412 48.07 -21.36 19.52
N ARG A 413 47.31 -21.44 20.61
CA ARG A 413 47.84 -21.61 21.97
C ARG A 413 48.60 -22.93 22.12
N SER A 414 48.11 -24.03 21.53
CA SER A 414 48.84 -25.30 21.50
C SER A 414 50.21 -25.15 20.84
N ILE A 415 50.26 -24.52 19.66
CA ILE A 415 51.49 -24.30 18.89
C ILE A 415 52.49 -23.43 19.67
N PHE A 416 52.03 -22.34 20.30
CA PHE A 416 52.91 -21.47 21.10
C PHE A 416 53.34 -22.06 22.45
N THR A 417 52.55 -22.96 23.04
CA THR A 417 52.88 -23.60 24.33
C THR A 417 53.64 -24.92 24.14
N TYR A 418 53.76 -25.41 22.90
CA TYR A 418 54.51 -26.63 22.59
C TYR A 418 56.00 -26.40 22.82
N LYS A 419 56.51 -27.00 23.90
CA LYS A 419 57.93 -27.05 24.23
C LYS A 419 58.46 -28.41 23.80
N ASP A 420 59.49 -28.44 22.97
CA ASP A 420 59.98 -29.68 22.37
C ASP A 420 60.81 -30.48 23.37
N TYR A 421 60.14 -31.32 24.16
CA TYR A 421 60.73 -32.06 25.28
C TYR A 421 61.81 -33.05 24.82
N ASP A 422 61.68 -33.63 23.62
CA ASP A 422 62.67 -34.55 23.05
C ASP A 422 64.03 -33.84 22.80
N VAL A 423 63.98 -32.62 22.24
CA VAL A 423 65.18 -31.81 21.99
C VAL A 423 65.83 -31.35 23.30
N LEU A 424 65.00 -30.94 24.29
CA LEU A 424 65.49 -30.52 25.59
C LEU A 424 66.11 -31.69 26.40
N ASN A 425 65.52 -32.88 26.31
CA ASN A 425 66.05 -34.09 26.95
C ASN A 425 67.38 -34.51 26.31
N HIS A 426 67.48 -34.46 24.97
CA HIS A 426 68.75 -34.74 24.29
C HIS A 426 69.85 -33.73 24.67
N HIS A 427 69.52 -32.43 24.77
CA HIS A 427 70.46 -31.41 25.24
C HIS A 427 70.88 -31.64 26.70
N LEU A 428 69.96 -32.04 27.59
CA LEU A 428 70.27 -32.38 28.98
C LEU A 428 71.22 -33.59 29.07
N LEU A 429 70.98 -34.64 28.28
CA LEU A 429 71.84 -35.82 28.20
C LEU A 429 73.25 -35.46 27.68
N GLN A 430 73.36 -34.67 26.61
CA GLN A 430 74.66 -34.18 26.12
C GLN A 430 75.40 -33.36 27.20
N THR A 431 74.69 -32.46 27.89
CA THR A 431 75.26 -31.63 28.98
C THR A 431 75.74 -32.50 30.15
N LEU A 432 75.05 -33.60 30.45
CA LEU A 432 75.44 -34.58 31.47
C LEU A 432 76.71 -35.33 31.07
N VAL A 433 76.78 -35.83 29.83
CA VAL A 433 77.96 -36.53 29.29
C VAL A 433 79.20 -35.61 29.29
N GLU A 434 79.06 -34.36 28.86
CA GLU A 434 80.14 -33.37 28.85
C GLU A 434 80.63 -33.01 30.28
N LYS A 435 79.71 -32.95 31.25
CA LYS A 435 80.07 -32.77 32.67
C LYS A 435 80.78 -33.97 33.27
N VAL A 436 80.42 -35.20 32.89
CA VAL A 436 81.16 -36.40 33.29
C VAL A 436 82.58 -36.37 32.70
N TRP A 437 82.71 -36.05 31.41
CA TRP A 437 84.01 -35.99 30.72
C TRP A 437 84.96 -34.93 31.31
N THR A 438 84.44 -33.78 31.73
CA THR A 438 85.24 -32.71 32.36
C THR A 438 85.62 -33.03 33.82
N ILE A 439 84.82 -33.81 34.55
CA ILE A 439 85.21 -34.34 35.87
C ILE A 439 86.31 -35.39 35.71
N GLU A 440 86.18 -36.30 34.77
CA GLU A 440 87.17 -37.36 34.52
C GLU A 440 88.49 -36.81 33.97
N GLY A 441 88.44 -35.80 33.10
CA GLY A 441 89.62 -35.06 32.62
C GLY A 441 90.38 -34.32 33.73
N ASN A 442 89.66 -33.69 34.67
CA ASN A 442 90.28 -33.02 35.83
C ASN A 442 90.77 -34.00 36.91
N ALA A 443 90.15 -35.19 37.02
CA ALA A 443 90.62 -36.26 37.89
C ALA A 443 91.90 -36.95 37.37
N CYS A 444 92.16 -36.88 36.06
CA CYS A 444 93.34 -37.45 35.42
C CYS A 444 94.61 -36.57 35.45
N GLY A 445 94.71 -35.65 36.43
CA GLY A 445 95.95 -34.94 36.77
C GLY A 445 96.98 -35.83 37.48
N GLY A 446 97.34 -36.97 36.90
CA GLY A 446 98.21 -37.98 37.53
C GLY A 446 98.68 -39.04 36.53
N GLY A 447 99.81 -38.76 35.88
CA GLY A 447 100.20 -39.47 34.66
C GLY A 447 100.43 -40.98 34.76
N LYS A 448 100.15 -41.66 33.64
CA LYS A 448 101.18 -42.39 32.87
C LYS A 448 100.67 -42.70 31.46
N ALA A 449 101.52 -42.44 30.47
CA ALA A 449 101.36 -43.05 29.15
C ALA A 449 101.78 -44.53 29.22
N TYR A 450 101.11 -45.44 28.50
CA TYR A 450 101.72 -45.98 27.27
C TYR A 450 100.73 -46.74 26.34
N ASN A 451 101.14 -46.72 25.07
CA ASN A 451 100.72 -47.38 23.84
C ASN A 451 100.15 -48.84 23.95
N PRO A 452 99.24 -49.29 23.04
CA PRO A 452 98.52 -50.55 23.18
C PRO A 452 99.01 -51.67 22.22
N TYR A 453 99.85 -52.60 22.70
CA TYR A 453 100.09 -53.90 22.03
C TYR A 453 100.63 -54.96 23.01
N SER A 454 99.80 -55.94 23.40
CA SER A 454 100.14 -57.39 23.50
C SER A 454 99.03 -58.21 24.21
N SER A 455 98.84 -59.44 23.74
CA SER A 455 97.83 -60.44 24.12
C SER A 455 97.56 -60.69 25.62
N GLU A 456 96.28 -60.93 25.90
CA GLU A 456 95.74 -62.07 26.67
C GLU A 456 96.51 -62.53 27.93
N ASN A 457 95.99 -62.21 29.12
CA ASN A 457 94.90 -62.98 29.74
C ASN A 457 94.68 -62.54 31.22
N ASP A 458 93.42 -62.52 31.65
CA ASP A 458 92.91 -62.54 33.03
C ASP A 458 93.61 -61.69 34.13
N GLY A 459 93.13 -60.45 34.30
CA GLY A 459 93.37 -59.68 35.52
C GLY A 459 92.80 -58.26 35.48
N SER A 460 91.89 -57.93 36.40
CA SER A 460 91.38 -56.57 36.66
C SER A 460 90.47 -55.93 35.57
N LEU A 461 89.28 -56.51 35.34
CA LEU A 461 88.11 -55.77 34.84
C LEU A 461 87.17 -55.28 35.98
N SER A 462 87.62 -55.39 37.23
CA SER A 462 86.89 -54.99 38.45
C SER A 462 86.92 -53.47 38.71
N ARG A 463 86.42 -52.66 37.76
CA ARG A 463 86.20 -51.22 37.99
C ARG A 463 84.99 -50.57 37.29
N TYR A 464 84.29 -51.26 36.38
CA TYR A 464 83.12 -50.72 35.67
C TYR A 464 81.81 -51.50 35.94
N SER A 465 81.69 -52.08 37.13
CA SER A 465 80.59 -52.97 37.54
C SER A 465 79.38 -52.24 38.19
N TRP A 466 79.22 -50.92 38.02
CA TRP A 466 78.17 -50.15 38.71
C TRP A 466 77.15 -49.48 37.78
N ILE A 467 77.24 -49.69 36.46
CA ILE A 467 76.40 -49.01 35.46
C ILE A 467 75.40 -49.93 34.74
N PHE A 468 75.51 -51.25 34.92
CA PHE A 468 74.49 -52.23 34.53
C PHE A 468 74.45 -53.37 35.56
N ASP A 469 73.52 -53.30 36.51
CA ASP A 469 72.77 -54.44 37.09
C ASP A 469 71.89 -53.96 38.26
N GLU A 470 70.67 -53.50 37.93
CA GLU A 470 69.40 -53.66 38.66
C GLU A 470 68.33 -53.04 37.72
N LEU A 471 67.20 -53.66 37.36
CA LEU A 471 66.49 -54.81 37.92
C LEU A 471 66.13 -55.83 36.82
N GLU A 472 66.16 -57.12 37.17
CA GLU A 472 65.13 -58.06 36.72
C GLU A 472 64.74 -58.91 37.95
N ASP A 473 63.45 -58.97 38.27
CA ASP A 473 62.72 -60.18 38.70
C ASP A 473 61.28 -59.84 39.13
N GLU A 474 60.30 -60.43 38.45
CA GLU A 474 58.97 -60.67 39.02
C GLU A 474 59.04 -61.90 39.95
N VAL A 475 58.38 -61.89 41.12
CA VAL A 475 57.53 -63.01 41.59
C VAL A 475 56.43 -62.49 42.51
N ASP A 476 55.20 -62.97 42.27
CA ASP A 476 53.97 -62.76 43.05
C ASP A 476 54.04 -63.29 44.50
N SER A 477 53.52 -62.53 45.46
CA SER A 477 52.98 -63.10 46.71
C SER A 477 51.83 -62.28 47.30
N ARG A 478 50.64 -62.89 47.28
CA ARG A 478 49.43 -62.41 47.95
C ARG A 478 49.54 -62.55 49.47
N ILE A 479 48.83 -61.69 50.22
CA ILE A 479 47.80 -62.06 51.23
C ILE A 479 47.24 -60.78 51.89
N ASP A 480 45.91 -60.73 52.03
CA ASP A 480 45.15 -59.79 52.89
C ASP A 480 44.68 -60.60 54.11
N PRO A 481 44.77 -60.07 55.35
CA PRO A 481 43.54 -59.60 56.01
C PRO A 481 43.76 -58.40 56.97
N ASP A 482 42.84 -57.42 56.96
CA ASP A 482 41.63 -57.51 57.81
C ASP A 482 40.75 -56.25 57.72
N PHE A 483 39.44 -56.46 57.50
CA PHE A 483 38.42 -55.41 57.48
C PHE A 483 37.51 -55.53 58.70
N MET A 484 37.58 -54.57 59.63
CA MET A 484 36.64 -54.46 60.76
C MET A 484 36.02 -53.06 60.85
N PRO A 485 34.74 -52.93 61.23
CA PRO A 485 33.91 -51.78 60.87
C PRO A 485 33.77 -50.74 62.00
N PRO A 486 33.35 -49.50 61.68
CA PRO A 486 32.74 -48.63 62.67
C PRO A 486 31.27 -49.03 62.87
N LYS A 487 30.97 -49.64 64.03
CA LYS A 487 29.59 -49.83 64.51
C LYS A 487 29.37 -49.12 65.85
N ASN A 488 28.42 -48.19 65.84
CA ASN A 488 27.61 -47.71 66.97
C ASN A 488 28.26 -46.79 68.04
N GLY A 489 27.51 -45.77 68.46
CA GLY A 489 27.83 -44.85 69.57
C GLY A 489 27.85 -43.37 69.14
N VAL A 490 26.71 -42.73 68.84
CA VAL A 490 25.90 -41.95 69.83
C VAL A 490 26.79 -40.85 70.44
N LEU A 491 26.72 -39.57 70.03
CA LEU A 491 25.63 -38.58 70.12
C LEU A 491 25.98 -37.39 69.15
N LEU A 492 25.13 -36.52 68.59
CA LEU A 492 23.69 -36.21 68.64
C LEU A 492 23.22 -35.65 67.25
N GLU A 493 21.91 -35.35 67.14
CA GLU A 493 21.12 -34.49 66.22
C GLU A 493 21.79 -33.50 65.21
N GLN A 494 21.13 -33.08 64.10
CA GLN A 494 19.67 -33.01 63.86
C GLN A 494 19.25 -33.07 62.36
N ILE A 495 18.22 -33.89 62.04
CA ILE A 495 17.06 -33.71 61.10
C ILE A 495 17.30 -33.11 59.68
N GLY A 496 16.76 -33.64 58.55
CA GLY A 496 15.85 -34.77 58.25
C GLY A 496 15.76 -35.03 56.72
N GLU A 497 15.45 -36.24 56.23
CA GLU A 497 14.14 -36.68 55.65
C GLU A 497 13.76 -36.07 54.27
N ASN A 498 13.12 -36.73 53.27
CA ASN A 498 12.53 -38.09 53.06
C ASN A 498 12.50 -38.39 51.51
N SER A 499 12.96 -39.53 50.97
CA SER A 499 12.30 -40.85 50.75
C SER A 499 11.71 -41.15 49.33
N ILE A 500 12.41 -42.03 48.60
CA ILE A 500 11.99 -43.19 47.77
C ILE A 500 10.55 -43.28 47.18
N THR A 501 10.39 -43.57 45.86
CA THR A 501 9.59 -44.73 45.35
C THR A 501 9.67 -45.02 43.82
N THR A 502 9.74 -46.33 43.45
CA THR A 502 9.19 -47.00 42.22
C THR A 502 9.60 -46.57 40.79
N SER A 503 9.59 -47.40 39.73
CA SER A 503 9.47 -48.87 39.54
C SER A 503 9.73 -49.31 38.07
N ASP A 504 10.18 -50.55 37.89
CA ASP A 504 10.00 -51.49 36.76
C ASP A 504 9.97 -51.08 35.25
N SER A 505 10.99 -51.58 34.54
CA SER A 505 10.91 -52.62 33.48
C SER A 505 10.11 -52.46 32.16
N ARG A 506 10.78 -52.90 31.06
CA ARG A 506 10.24 -53.49 29.80
C ARG A 506 9.46 -52.54 28.87
N ARG A 507 9.42 -52.73 27.53
CA ARG A 507 10.07 -53.66 26.58
C ARG A 507 10.00 -53.01 25.19
N TYR A 508 11.03 -53.17 24.35
CA TYR A 508 10.88 -52.91 22.92
C TYR A 508 10.16 -54.08 22.23
N ASN A 509 9.30 -53.77 21.26
CA ASN A 509 8.67 -54.75 20.38
C ASN A 509 8.78 -54.24 18.92
N LEU A 510 9.57 -54.95 18.11
CA LEU A 510 9.63 -54.76 16.66
C LEU A 510 9.01 -56.00 15.99
N ARG A 511 8.09 -55.79 15.05
CA ARG A 511 7.56 -56.84 14.15
C ARG A 511 7.48 -56.30 12.71
N PRO A 512 7.50 -57.18 11.68
CA PRO A 512 8.35 -56.93 10.52
C PRO A 512 7.61 -56.80 9.18
N ARG A 513 8.40 -56.50 8.15
CA ARG A 513 8.05 -56.44 6.71
C ARG A 513 7.15 -57.59 6.24
N ILE A 514 6.20 -57.23 5.36
CA ILE A 514 5.64 -58.12 4.32
C ILE A 514 5.82 -57.41 2.95
N ARG A 515 5.97 -58.20 1.88
CA ARG A 515 6.18 -57.74 0.49
C ARG A 515 4.87 -57.26 -0.14
N LEU A 516 4.95 -56.41 -1.16
CA LEU A 516 3.88 -56.26 -2.17
C LEU A 516 4.25 -56.99 -3.47
N CYS A 517 3.22 -57.22 -4.29
CA CYS A 517 3.30 -57.75 -5.65
C CYS A 517 4.02 -56.79 -6.61
#